data_AF-A0A9P7E2Y3-F1
#
_entry.id   AF-A0A9P7E2Y3-F1
#
_cell.length_a   1.000
_cell.length_b   1.000
_cell.length_c   1.000
_cell.angle_alpha   90.00
_cell.angle_beta   90.00
_cell.angle_gamma   90.00
#
_symmetry.space_group_name_H-M   'P 1'
#
loop_
_entity.id
_entity.type
_entity.pdbx_description
1 polymer ?
#
loop_
_entity_poly.entity_id
_entity_poly.type
_entity_poly.pdbx_seq_one_letter_code
_entity_poly.pdbx_strand_id
1 'polypeptide(L)'
;MSVDVCYLAFGGITAILLFGTLYSVTYDTYLDTSNPILTQLPHHLHATHYFANKSNILNLYFIKRAWGWTSAAFLTLWLTSPPHKRTVHRVVKWGVETAAHSSFGGRVHGHPPVGTVFTVPYEYCFTRTAISRETHPSLFVGSFAESSLWVPDDRLPVLPRLRKGHDVSGHVFLLTMSVLFLVDQIRVSLRARTWSLAHACAVAFNIVLVAIWLFAISTTSVYFHSPFEKFTGYLLGVAGYIVTLLY
;
A
#
# COMPACT_ATOMS: atom_id res chain seq x y z
N MET A 1 -33.67 8.33 7.66
CA MET A 1 -32.57 8.32 6.67
C MET A 1 -31.61 7.20 7.04
N SER A 2 -31.60 6.11 6.29
CA SER A 2 -30.58 5.06 6.48
C SER A 2 -29.23 5.60 6.00
N VAL A 3 -28.26 5.76 6.89
CA VAL A 3 -26.90 6.17 6.50
C VAL A 3 -26.34 5.09 5.58
N ASP A 4 -25.80 5.50 4.43
CA ASP A 4 -25.16 4.57 3.50
C ASP A 4 -23.89 3.99 4.13
N VAL A 5 -23.77 2.67 4.12
CA VAL A 5 -22.58 1.97 4.65
C VAL A 5 -21.30 2.42 3.96
N CYS A 6 -21.35 2.86 2.70
CA CYS A 6 -20.20 3.41 2.00
C CYS A 6 -19.76 4.76 2.59
N TYR A 7 -20.70 5.62 3.01
CA TYR A 7 -20.36 6.88 3.68
C TYR A 7 -19.78 6.64 5.08
N LEU A 8 -20.28 5.63 5.80
CA LEU A 8 -19.69 5.22 7.08
C LEU A 8 -18.27 4.70 6.92
N ALA A 9 -18.02 3.88 5.90
CA ALA A 9 -16.68 3.37 5.60
C ALA A 9 -15.72 4.51 5.23
N PHE A 10 -16.15 5.41 4.34
CA PHE A 10 -15.38 6.60 3.98
C PHE A 10 -15.04 7.44 5.20
N GLY A 11 -16.05 7.85 5.98
CA GLY A 11 -15.86 8.65 7.19
C GLY A 11 -14.99 7.94 8.24
N GLY A 12 -15.13 6.62 8.39
CA GLY A 12 -14.31 5.80 9.28
C GLY A 12 -12.84 5.79 8.87
N ILE A 13 -12.54 5.58 7.58
CA ILE A 13 -11.16 5.66 7.06
C ILE A 13 -10.59 7.06 7.28
N THR A 14 -11.34 8.11 6.95
CA THR A 14 -10.92 9.51 7.14
C THR A 14 -10.60 9.79 8.61
N ALA A 15 -11.46 9.35 9.53
CA ALA A 15 -11.26 9.54 10.96
C ALA A 15 -10.01 8.78 11.46
N ILE A 16 -9.86 7.50 11.08
CA ILE A 16 -8.69 6.69 11.47
C ILE A 16 -7.40 7.35 10.99
N LEU A 17 -7.35 7.77 9.72
CA LEU A 17 -6.17 8.43 9.16
C LEU A 17 -5.89 9.77 9.82
N LEU A 18 -6.93 10.59 10.06
CA LEU A 18 -6.77 11.89 10.69
C LEU A 18 -6.21 11.76 12.11
N PHE A 19 -6.86 10.97 12.96
CA PHE A 19 -6.45 10.80 14.36
C PHE A 19 -5.14 10.05 14.49
N GLY A 20 -4.92 9.00 13.69
CA GLY A 20 -3.66 8.28 13.69
C GLY A 20 -2.49 9.12 13.18
N THR A 21 -2.71 9.97 12.16
CA THR A 21 -1.68 10.90 11.68
C THR A 21 -1.38 11.96 12.74
N LEU A 22 -2.40 12.56 13.35
CA LEU A 22 -2.23 13.53 14.44
C LEU A 22 -1.44 12.93 15.61
N TYR A 23 -1.79 11.71 16.02
CA TYR A 23 -1.04 10.96 17.02
C TYR A 23 0.42 10.79 16.58
N SER A 24 0.64 10.33 15.34
CA SER A 24 1.99 10.05 14.86
C SER A 24 2.92 11.25 14.83
N VAL A 25 2.37 12.44 14.54
CA VAL A 25 3.11 13.71 14.56
C VAL A 25 3.35 14.16 16.00
N THR A 26 2.34 14.04 16.87
CA THR A 26 2.43 14.48 18.27
C THR A 26 3.46 13.68 19.06
N TYR A 27 3.56 12.38 18.78
CA TYR A 27 4.41 11.44 19.52
C TYR A 27 5.63 10.97 18.74
N ASP A 28 5.92 11.58 17.58
CA ASP A 28 7.04 11.23 16.70
C ASP A 28 7.15 9.72 16.39
N THR A 29 5.99 9.09 16.14
CA THR A 29 5.91 7.65 15.86
C THR A 29 5.91 7.31 14.38
N TYR A 30 5.83 8.32 13.50
CA TYR A 30 5.86 8.09 12.05
C TYR A 30 7.29 7.83 11.54
N LEU A 31 7.37 7.24 10.35
CA LEU A 31 8.63 7.06 9.63
C LEU A 31 8.49 7.65 8.22
N ASP A 32 9.29 8.68 7.90
CA ASP A 32 9.35 9.27 6.57
C ASP A 32 9.95 8.27 5.58
N THR A 33 9.13 7.76 4.65
CA THR A 33 9.60 6.76 3.67
C THR A 33 10.14 7.39 2.39
N SER A 34 9.84 8.67 2.14
CA SER A 34 10.41 9.49 1.07
C SER A 34 11.88 9.77 1.30
N ASN A 35 12.36 9.71 2.54
CA ASN A 35 13.79 9.77 2.85
C ASN A 35 14.47 8.40 2.63
N PRO A 36 15.31 8.24 1.58
CA PRO A 36 15.91 6.95 1.26
C PRO A 36 16.92 6.44 2.30
N ILE A 37 17.48 7.33 3.13
CA ILE A 37 18.39 6.96 4.21
C ILE A 37 17.60 6.33 5.36
N LEU A 38 16.47 6.93 5.72
CA LEU A 38 15.60 6.44 6.79
C LEU A 38 14.82 5.18 6.39
N THR A 39 14.34 5.10 5.15
CA THR A 39 13.51 3.98 4.67
C THR A 39 14.21 2.62 4.75
N GLN A 40 15.54 2.59 4.63
CA GLN A 40 16.33 1.36 4.66
C GLN A 40 16.58 0.85 6.08
N LEU A 41 16.53 1.73 7.07
CA LEU A 41 16.75 1.37 8.46
C LEU A 41 15.50 0.70 9.04
N PRO A 42 15.67 -0.15 10.07
CA PRO A 42 14.55 -0.55 10.91
C PRO A 42 13.84 0.70 11.46
N HIS A 43 12.51 0.62 11.58
CA HIS A 43 11.74 1.68 12.23
C HIS A 43 12.31 1.95 13.63
N HIS A 44 12.50 3.20 14.06
CA HIS A 44 13.15 3.52 15.36
C HIS A 44 12.45 2.85 16.56
N LEU A 45 11.12 2.73 16.50
CA LEU A 45 10.29 2.02 17.49
C LEU A 45 10.15 0.49 17.30
N HIS A 46 10.83 -0.14 16.34
CA HIS A 46 10.62 -1.57 16.01
C HIS A 46 10.88 -2.54 17.16
N ALA A 47 11.75 -2.17 18.11
CA ALA A 47 12.12 -3.00 19.26
C ALA A 47 11.11 -2.88 20.41
N THR A 48 10.40 -1.76 20.51
CA THR A 48 9.49 -1.47 21.63
C THR A 48 8.02 -1.62 21.25
N HIS A 49 7.67 -1.42 19.98
CA HIS A 49 6.29 -1.44 19.50
C HIS A 49 6.09 -2.53 18.44
N TYR A 50 5.21 -3.49 18.75
CA TYR A 50 4.94 -4.64 17.88
C TYR A 50 4.56 -4.23 16.44
N PHE A 51 3.67 -3.25 16.29
CA PHE A 51 3.20 -2.82 14.96
C PHE A 51 4.18 -1.92 14.21
N ALA A 52 5.16 -1.32 14.90
CA ALA A 52 6.27 -0.62 14.25
C ALA A 52 7.27 -1.59 13.60
N ASN A 53 7.28 -2.86 14.03
CA ASN A 53 8.08 -3.90 13.42
C ASN A 53 7.43 -4.39 12.11
N LYS A 54 8.10 -4.18 10.97
CA LYS A 54 7.62 -4.61 9.64
C LYS A 54 7.45 -6.13 9.50
N SER A 55 7.98 -6.93 10.42
CA SER A 55 7.85 -8.39 10.43
C SER A 55 6.69 -8.90 11.30
N ASN A 56 5.78 -8.01 11.72
CA ASN A 56 4.58 -8.42 12.46
C ASN A 56 3.61 -9.27 11.59
N ILE A 57 2.76 -10.06 12.25
CA ILE A 57 1.84 -11.02 11.60
C ILE A 57 0.87 -10.32 10.64
N LEU A 58 0.36 -9.15 11.02
CA LEU A 58 -0.57 -8.37 10.19
C LEU A 58 0.09 -8.01 8.85
N ASN A 59 1.35 -7.56 8.88
CA ASN A 59 2.07 -7.21 7.66
C ASN A 59 2.43 -8.44 6.81
N LEU A 60 2.94 -9.50 7.44
CA LEU A 60 3.43 -10.69 6.73
C LEU A 60 2.32 -11.44 5.99
N TYR A 61 1.15 -11.61 6.63
CA TYR A 61 0.07 -12.44 6.08
C TYR A 61 -1.01 -11.63 5.36
N PHE A 62 -1.32 -10.42 5.83
CA PHE A 62 -2.44 -9.65 5.31
C PHE A 62 -1.98 -8.52 4.39
N ILE A 63 -1.24 -7.53 4.91
CA ILE A 63 -0.96 -6.29 4.16
C ILE A 63 -0.18 -6.57 2.86
N LYS A 64 0.89 -7.38 2.92
CA LYS A 64 1.68 -7.74 1.74
C LYS A 64 0.88 -8.48 0.65
N ARG A 65 -0.25 -9.09 1.02
CA ARG A 65 -1.13 -9.86 0.12
C ARG A 65 -2.53 -9.23 0.04
N ALA A 66 -2.67 -7.95 0.37
CA ALA A 66 -3.97 -7.34 0.61
C ALA A 66 -4.90 -7.40 -0.61
N TRP A 67 -4.38 -7.18 -1.82
CA TRP A 67 -5.19 -7.28 -3.02
C TRP A 67 -5.66 -8.71 -3.31
N GLY A 68 -4.83 -9.72 -3.02
CA GLY A 68 -5.20 -11.13 -3.16
C GLY A 68 -6.34 -11.50 -2.22
N TRP A 69 -6.27 -11.09 -0.95
CA TRP A 69 -7.34 -11.30 0.02
C TRP A 69 -8.63 -10.56 -0.35
N THR A 70 -8.52 -9.31 -0.81
CA THR A 70 -9.65 -8.50 -1.28
C THR A 70 -10.34 -9.14 -2.48
N SER A 71 -9.56 -9.65 -3.44
CA SER A 71 -10.09 -10.38 -4.58
C SER A 71 -10.78 -11.68 -4.16
N ALA A 72 -10.20 -12.45 -3.24
CA ALA A 72 -10.83 -13.67 -2.71
C ALA A 72 -12.16 -13.37 -1.97
N ALA A 73 -12.21 -12.30 -1.17
CA ALA A 73 -13.41 -11.85 -0.49
C ALA A 73 -14.51 -11.44 -1.47
N PHE A 74 -14.15 -10.69 -2.52
CA PHE A 74 -15.08 -10.34 -3.59
C PHE A 74 -15.59 -11.58 -4.34
N LEU A 75 -14.71 -12.47 -4.77
CA LEU A 75 -15.08 -13.65 -5.55
C LEU A 75 -16.01 -14.57 -4.75
N THR A 76 -15.71 -14.84 -3.47
CA THR A 76 -16.58 -15.65 -2.60
C THR A 76 -17.94 -15.00 -2.40
N LEU A 77 -18.00 -13.68 -2.22
CA LEU A 77 -19.25 -12.93 -2.10
C LEU A 77 -20.07 -12.96 -3.39
N TRP A 78 -19.42 -12.76 -4.54
CA TRP A 78 -20.06 -12.75 -5.85
C TRP A 78 -20.56 -14.16 -6.23
N LEU A 79 -19.75 -15.20 -6.07
CA LEU A 79 -20.10 -16.59 -6.39
C LEU A 79 -21.24 -17.12 -5.52
N THR A 80 -21.34 -16.69 -4.26
CA THR A 80 -22.42 -17.12 -3.36
C THR A 80 -23.66 -16.24 -3.44
N SER A 81 -23.60 -15.10 -4.13
CA SER A 81 -24.75 -14.23 -4.35
C SER A 81 -25.84 -14.94 -5.18
N PRO A 82 -27.13 -14.58 -5.03
CA PRO A 82 -28.19 -15.06 -5.91
C PRO A 82 -27.90 -14.75 -7.39
N PRO A 83 -28.32 -15.58 -8.36
CA PRO A 83 -27.97 -15.41 -9.78
C PRO A 83 -28.27 -14.02 -10.35
N HIS A 84 -29.41 -13.43 -9.98
CA HIS A 84 -29.82 -12.09 -10.42
C HIS A 84 -28.96 -10.95 -9.83
N LYS A 85 -28.08 -11.21 -8.85
CA LYS A 85 -27.11 -10.27 -8.27
C LYS A 85 -25.67 -10.52 -8.73
N ARG A 86 -25.43 -11.56 -9.56
CA ARG A 86 -24.11 -11.87 -10.16
C ARG A 86 -23.90 -11.07 -11.44
N THR A 87 -24.02 -9.76 -11.34
CA THR A 87 -23.94 -8.85 -12.49
C THR A 87 -22.49 -8.68 -12.96
N VAL A 88 -22.30 -8.55 -14.28
CA VAL A 88 -21.00 -8.23 -14.91
C VAL A 88 -20.44 -6.90 -14.40
N HIS A 89 -21.31 -5.91 -14.14
CA HIS A 89 -20.93 -4.61 -13.59
C HIS A 89 -20.06 -4.72 -12.32
N ARG A 90 -20.37 -5.63 -11.40
CA ARG A 90 -19.56 -5.88 -10.19
C ARG A 90 -18.16 -6.40 -10.50
N VAL A 91 -18.04 -7.23 -11.54
CA VAL A 91 -16.75 -7.77 -12.01
C VAL A 91 -15.95 -6.68 -12.73
N VAL A 92 -16.60 -5.79 -13.48
CA VAL A 92 -15.96 -4.62 -14.10
C VAL A 92 -15.36 -3.71 -13.02
N LYS A 93 -16.11 -3.41 -11.94
CA LYS A 93 -15.57 -2.65 -10.80
C LYS A 93 -14.30 -3.29 -10.22
N TRP A 94 -14.32 -4.61 -9.99
CA TRP A 94 -13.14 -5.35 -9.54
C TRP A 94 -11.96 -5.26 -10.53
N GLY A 95 -12.25 -5.34 -11.84
CA GLY A 95 -11.24 -5.21 -12.90
C GLY A 95 -10.60 -3.81 -12.94
N VAL A 96 -11.42 -2.76 -12.80
CA VAL A 96 -10.96 -1.36 -12.71
C VAL A 96 -10.02 -1.17 -11.52
N GLU A 97 -10.40 -1.66 -10.34
CA GLU A 97 -9.55 -1.58 -9.14
C GLU A 97 -8.27 -2.40 -9.27
N THR A 98 -8.35 -3.57 -9.93
CA THR A 98 -7.17 -4.39 -10.22
C THR A 98 -6.19 -3.66 -11.14
N ALA A 99 -6.71 -2.95 -12.14
CA ALA A 99 -5.89 -2.12 -13.03
C ALA A 99 -5.25 -0.96 -12.25
N ALA A 100 -6.02 -0.24 -11.41
CA ALA A 100 -5.52 0.83 -10.57
C ALA A 100 -4.38 0.36 -9.64
N HIS A 101 -4.56 -0.77 -8.96
CA HIS A 101 -3.52 -1.40 -8.12
C HIS A 101 -2.27 -1.76 -8.93
N SER A 102 -2.46 -2.38 -10.10
CA SER A 102 -1.35 -2.85 -10.94
C SER A 102 -0.53 -1.69 -11.52
N SER A 103 -1.17 -0.58 -11.88
CA SER A 103 -0.49 0.64 -12.32
C SER A 103 0.38 1.26 -11.21
N PHE A 104 -0.03 1.07 -9.95
CA PHE A 104 0.75 1.55 -8.79
C PHE A 104 1.90 0.59 -8.42
N GLY A 105 1.67 -0.73 -8.48
CA GLY A 105 2.68 -1.76 -8.19
C GLY A 105 3.65 -2.06 -9.35
N GLY A 106 3.36 -1.55 -10.55
CA GLY A 106 4.06 -1.80 -11.80
C GLY A 106 5.41 -1.10 -11.93
N ARG A 107 6.33 -1.34 -11.00
CA ARG A 107 7.77 -1.23 -11.28
C ARG A 107 8.46 -2.44 -10.70
N VAL A 108 8.55 -3.50 -11.51
CA VAL A 108 9.44 -4.64 -11.26
C VAL A 108 10.84 -4.07 -11.19
N HIS A 109 11.41 -4.19 -10.01
CA HIS A 109 12.59 -3.48 -9.63
C HIS A 109 13.49 -4.51 -8.98
N GLY A 110 14.46 -5.03 -9.74
CA GLY A 110 15.55 -5.85 -9.18
C GLY A 110 16.09 -5.15 -7.94
N HIS A 111 16.00 -5.84 -6.81
CA HIS A 111 16.55 -5.37 -5.56
C HIS A 111 18.07 -5.59 -5.64
N PRO A 112 18.91 -4.54 -5.50
CA PRO A 112 20.27 -4.80 -5.07
C PRO A 112 20.21 -5.48 -3.68
N PRO A 113 21.15 -6.38 -3.38
CA PRO A 113 21.24 -6.98 -2.05
C PRO A 113 21.30 -5.88 -0.98
N VAL A 114 20.69 -6.22 0.15
CA VAL A 114 20.38 -5.34 1.28
C VAL A 114 21.56 -4.45 1.69
N GLY A 115 21.29 -3.15 1.85
CA GLY A 115 21.91 -2.37 2.92
C GLY A 115 22.66 -1.08 2.56
N THR A 116 22.92 -0.74 1.29
CA THR A 116 23.87 0.36 1.02
C THR A 116 23.41 1.30 -0.09
N VAL A 117 23.13 2.55 0.28
CA VAL A 117 22.84 3.65 -0.64
C VAL A 117 24.15 4.24 -1.15
N PHE A 118 24.30 4.30 -2.46
CA PHE A 118 25.35 5.06 -3.13
C PHE A 118 24.70 6.27 -3.82
N THR A 119 25.08 7.47 -3.41
CA THR A 119 24.52 8.70 -3.99
C THR A 119 25.28 9.05 -5.26
N VAL A 120 24.57 9.19 -6.36
CA VAL A 120 25.12 9.58 -7.66
C VAL A 120 24.49 10.87 -8.16
N PRO A 121 25.17 11.64 -9.03
CA PRO A 121 24.55 12.74 -9.76
C PRO A 121 23.23 12.31 -10.41
N TYR A 122 22.23 13.19 -10.39
CA TYR A 122 20.85 12.82 -10.74
C TYR A 122 20.70 12.46 -12.22
N GLU A 123 21.58 12.96 -13.08
CA GLU A 123 21.56 12.76 -14.53
C GLU A 123 21.59 11.26 -14.86
N TYR A 124 22.42 10.49 -14.15
CA TYR A 124 22.53 9.04 -14.33
C TYR A 124 21.22 8.29 -14.03
N CYS A 125 20.38 8.82 -13.14
CA CYS A 125 19.06 8.25 -12.85
C CYS A 125 18.05 8.53 -13.98
N PHE A 126 18.14 9.69 -14.63
CA PHE A 126 17.24 10.07 -15.73
C PHE A 126 17.60 9.35 -17.03
N THR A 127 18.89 9.22 -17.33
CA THR A 127 19.38 8.52 -18.53
C THR A 127 19.32 7.01 -18.40
N ARG A 128 19.01 6.48 -17.19
CA ARG A 128 19.07 5.05 -16.85
C ARG A 128 20.43 4.43 -17.20
N THR A 129 21.49 5.21 -17.06
CA THR A 129 22.84 4.75 -17.38
C THR A 129 23.27 3.71 -16.34
N ALA A 130 23.67 2.55 -16.83
CA ALA A 130 24.30 1.53 -16.00
C ALA A 130 25.64 2.03 -15.47
N ILE A 131 25.83 1.98 -14.15
CA ILE A 131 27.05 2.42 -13.49
C ILE A 131 27.83 1.19 -13.02
N SER A 132 29.11 1.13 -13.39
CA SER A 132 30.09 0.16 -12.88
C SER A 132 31.43 0.85 -12.61
N ARG A 133 32.32 0.20 -11.87
CA ARG A 133 33.70 0.69 -11.66
C ARG A 133 34.47 0.87 -12.96
N GLU A 134 34.23 0.01 -13.95
CA GLU A 134 34.87 0.07 -15.26
C GLU A 134 34.41 1.28 -16.08
N THR A 135 33.11 1.60 -16.02
CA THR A 135 32.51 2.65 -16.86
C THR A 135 32.56 4.02 -16.20
N HIS A 136 32.52 4.09 -14.87
CA HIS A 136 32.46 5.34 -14.11
C HIS A 136 33.43 5.32 -12.91
N PRO A 137 34.74 5.14 -13.14
CA PRO A 137 35.73 4.98 -12.07
C PRO A 137 35.78 6.19 -11.11
N SER A 138 35.49 7.39 -11.61
CA SER A 138 35.44 8.63 -10.82
C SER A 138 34.34 8.65 -9.76
N LEU A 139 33.29 7.86 -9.91
CA LEU A 139 32.24 7.72 -8.88
C LEU A 139 32.74 6.86 -7.70
N PHE A 140 33.76 6.04 -7.89
CA PHE A 140 34.25 5.08 -6.90
C PHE A 140 35.60 5.48 -6.26
N VAL A 141 36.08 6.71 -6.50
CA VAL A 141 37.35 7.24 -5.99
C VAL A 141 37.14 8.63 -5.39
N GLY A 142 37.62 8.88 -4.17
CA GLY A 142 37.55 10.19 -3.47
C GLY A 142 36.41 10.34 -2.45
N SER A 143 36.05 11.57 -2.06
CA SER A 143 35.07 11.89 -0.99
C SER A 143 33.68 11.27 -1.16
N PHE A 144 33.31 10.86 -2.39
CA PHE A 144 32.08 10.14 -2.67
C PHE A 144 32.15 8.65 -2.28
N ALA A 145 33.36 8.06 -2.26
CA ALA A 145 33.64 6.71 -1.81
C ALA A 145 33.75 6.60 -0.28
N GLU A 146 34.17 7.67 0.40
CA GLU A 146 34.29 7.74 1.87
C GLU A 146 32.93 7.74 2.60
N SER A 147 31.88 8.20 1.93
CA SER A 147 30.49 8.16 2.43
C SER A 147 29.78 6.81 2.22
N SER A 148 30.44 5.82 1.62
CA SER A 148 29.83 4.55 1.22
C SER A 148 30.33 3.37 2.05
N LEU A 149 29.41 2.73 2.76
CA LEU A 149 29.60 1.46 3.48
C LEU A 149 29.73 0.23 2.55
N TRP A 150 29.94 0.43 1.23
CA TRP A 150 29.96 -0.64 0.24
C TRP A 150 30.84 -0.34 -0.97
N VAL A 151 31.49 -1.41 -1.43
CA VAL A 151 32.16 -1.52 -2.71
C VAL A 151 31.31 -2.42 -3.61
N PRO A 152 30.86 -1.96 -4.79
CA PRO A 152 30.18 -2.84 -5.73
C PRO A 152 31.03 -4.03 -6.15
N ASP A 153 30.39 -5.19 -6.30
CA ASP A 153 30.98 -6.33 -7.00
C ASP A 153 31.37 -5.87 -8.42
N ASP A 154 32.63 -6.09 -8.78
CA ASP A 154 33.32 -5.40 -9.88
C ASP A 154 32.70 -5.66 -11.26
N ARG A 155 31.79 -6.64 -11.38
CA ARG A 155 31.32 -7.17 -12.67
C ARG A 155 29.87 -6.89 -13.02
N LEU A 156 29.07 -6.34 -12.10
CA LEU A 156 27.64 -6.13 -12.34
C LEU A 156 27.29 -4.64 -12.44
N PRO A 157 26.89 -4.16 -13.65
CA PRO A 157 26.37 -2.81 -13.80
C PRO A 157 25.12 -2.61 -12.94
N VAL A 158 25.12 -1.57 -12.11
CA VAL A 158 23.98 -1.18 -11.28
C VAL A 158 23.26 -0.03 -11.97
N LEU A 159 21.94 -0.14 -12.14
CA LEU A 159 21.13 1.00 -12.54
C LEU A 159 20.78 1.85 -11.32
N PRO A 160 21.25 3.10 -11.25
CA PRO A 160 20.83 4.02 -10.20
C PRO A 160 19.34 4.33 -10.37
N ARG A 161 18.64 4.46 -9.25
CA ARG A 161 17.23 4.89 -9.24
C ARG A 161 17.11 6.20 -8.52
N LEU A 162 16.37 7.11 -9.13
CA LEU A 162 15.97 8.34 -8.47
C LEU A 162 15.09 7.97 -7.26
N ARG A 163 15.63 8.19 -6.06
CA ARG A 163 14.90 8.06 -4.79
C ARG A 163 14.58 9.41 -4.15
N LYS A 164 14.93 10.52 -4.80
CA LYS A 164 14.56 11.87 -4.37
C LYS A 164 13.19 12.18 -4.95
N GLY A 165 12.14 11.96 -4.16
CA GLY A 165 10.77 12.15 -4.58
C GLY A 165 9.78 11.75 -3.49
N HIS A 166 8.55 12.21 -3.66
CA HIS A 166 7.45 11.89 -2.77
C HIS A 166 7.02 10.42 -2.90
N ASP A 167 7.22 9.62 -1.85
CA ASP A 167 6.85 8.21 -1.80
C ASP A 167 5.41 8.05 -1.27
N VAL A 168 4.45 8.08 -2.19
CA VAL A 168 3.03 7.87 -1.86
C VAL A 168 2.85 6.59 -1.03
N SER A 169 2.10 6.67 0.08
CA SER A 169 1.84 5.48 0.90
C SER A 169 1.00 4.44 0.15
N GLY A 170 1.67 3.43 -0.41
CA GLY A 170 1.03 2.33 -1.13
C GLY A 170 0.10 1.49 -0.25
N HIS A 171 0.39 1.36 1.05
CA HIS A 171 -0.50 0.69 1.99
C HIS A 171 -1.79 1.47 2.21
N VAL A 172 -1.70 2.78 2.47
CA VAL A 172 -2.90 3.61 2.66
C VAL A 172 -3.73 3.64 1.38
N PHE A 173 -3.08 3.78 0.22
CA PHE A 173 -3.72 3.66 -1.09
C PHE A 173 -4.51 2.36 -1.25
N LEU A 174 -3.83 1.22 -1.16
CA LEU A 174 -4.41 -0.09 -1.43
C LEU A 174 -5.52 -0.46 -0.44
N LEU A 175 -5.31 -0.19 0.85
CA LEU A 175 -6.27 -0.53 1.90
C LEU A 175 -7.51 0.36 1.86
N THR A 176 -7.36 1.67 1.60
CA THR A 176 -8.50 2.59 1.43
C THR A 176 -9.40 2.12 0.29
N MET A 177 -8.78 1.87 -0.86
CA MET A 177 -9.46 1.39 -2.07
C MET A 177 -10.17 0.04 -1.81
N SER A 178 -9.47 -0.89 -1.15
CA SER A 178 -10.00 -2.22 -0.82
C SER A 178 -11.19 -2.15 0.15
N VAL A 179 -11.15 -1.30 1.18
CA VAL A 179 -12.28 -1.13 2.11
C VAL A 179 -13.50 -0.57 1.38
N LEU A 180 -13.34 0.51 0.61
CA LEU A 180 -14.45 1.14 -0.10
C LEU A 180 -15.08 0.18 -1.12
N PHE A 181 -14.24 -0.53 -1.88
CA PHE A 181 -14.68 -1.55 -2.82
C PHE A 181 -15.46 -2.67 -2.12
N LEU A 182 -14.90 -3.30 -1.07
CA LEU A 182 -15.57 -4.41 -0.38
C LEU A 182 -16.89 -3.97 0.26
N VAL A 183 -16.94 -2.80 0.88
CA VAL A 183 -18.19 -2.27 1.48
C VAL A 183 -19.25 -2.01 0.42
N ASP A 184 -18.88 -1.49 -0.76
CA ASP A 184 -19.80 -1.36 -1.90
C ASP A 184 -20.35 -2.72 -2.34
N GLN A 185 -19.50 -3.76 -2.38
CA GLN A 185 -19.94 -5.10 -2.75
C GLN A 185 -20.84 -5.74 -1.68
N ILE A 186 -20.56 -5.54 -0.38
CA ILE A 186 -21.38 -6.01 0.74
C ILE A 186 -22.75 -5.33 0.75
N ARG A 187 -22.84 -4.03 0.39
CA ARG A 187 -24.10 -3.27 0.33
C ARG A 187 -25.16 -3.96 -0.52
N VAL A 188 -24.77 -4.63 -1.61
CA VAL A 188 -25.67 -5.40 -2.47
C VAL A 188 -26.28 -6.59 -1.72
N SER A 189 -25.47 -7.28 -0.91
CA SER A 189 -25.87 -8.43 -0.09
C SER A 189 -26.73 -8.02 1.11
N LEU A 190 -26.42 -6.89 1.76
CA LEU A 190 -27.21 -6.35 2.88
C LEU A 190 -28.65 -6.00 2.48
N ARG A 191 -28.88 -5.70 1.20
CA ARG A 191 -30.22 -5.43 0.66
C ARG A 191 -31.00 -6.71 0.33
N ALA A 192 -30.36 -7.88 0.34
CA ALA A 192 -31.05 -9.15 0.10
C ALA A 192 -31.74 -9.64 1.38
N ARG A 193 -33.00 -10.06 1.27
CA ARG A 193 -33.84 -10.48 2.41
C ARG A 193 -33.54 -11.88 2.95
N THR A 194 -32.91 -12.75 2.17
CA THR A 194 -32.67 -14.15 2.52
C THR A 194 -31.26 -14.56 2.08
N TRP A 195 -30.47 -15.11 3.00
CA TRP A 195 -29.12 -15.59 2.71
C TRP A 195 -29.05 -17.10 2.89
N SER A 196 -28.38 -17.78 1.96
CA SER A 196 -27.91 -19.14 2.21
C SER A 196 -26.77 -19.11 3.23
N LEU A 197 -26.50 -20.24 3.89
CA LEU A 197 -25.37 -20.35 4.83
C LEU A 197 -24.04 -19.97 4.14
N ALA A 198 -23.82 -20.44 2.91
CA ALA A 198 -22.63 -20.10 2.14
C ALA A 198 -22.50 -18.58 1.89
N HIS A 199 -23.61 -17.91 1.59
CA HIS A 199 -23.60 -16.45 1.40
C HIS A 199 -23.39 -15.71 2.72
N ALA A 200 -23.99 -16.17 3.82
CA ALA A 200 -23.76 -15.60 5.14
C ALA A 200 -22.29 -15.71 5.55
N CYS A 201 -21.63 -16.85 5.32
CA CYS A 201 -20.20 -17.03 5.54
C CYS A 201 -19.37 -16.08 4.67
N ALA A 202 -19.74 -15.89 3.40
CA ALA A 202 -19.04 -14.95 2.52
C ALA A 202 -19.19 -13.50 2.98
N VAL A 203 -20.38 -13.08 3.42
CA VAL A 203 -20.61 -11.74 4.00
C VAL A 203 -19.77 -11.57 5.27
N ALA A 204 -19.76 -12.55 6.17
CA ALA A 204 -18.96 -12.52 7.39
C ALA A 204 -17.46 -12.40 7.09
N PHE A 205 -16.96 -13.19 6.12
CA PHE A 205 -15.56 -13.10 5.67
C PHE A 205 -15.20 -11.69 5.17
N ASN A 206 -16.08 -11.07 4.38
CA ASN A 206 -15.86 -9.71 3.88
C ASN A 206 -15.86 -8.68 5.02
N ILE A 207 -16.78 -8.78 5.99
CA ILE A 207 -16.84 -7.88 7.15
C ILE A 207 -15.56 -8.00 8.00
N VAL A 208 -15.12 -9.22 8.28
CA VAL A 208 -13.87 -9.48 9.02
C VAL A 208 -12.68 -8.89 8.28
N LEU A 209 -12.61 -9.07 6.96
CA LEU A 209 -11.51 -8.55 6.17
C LEU A 209 -11.52 -7.01 6.13
N VAL A 210 -12.67 -6.37 6.02
CA VAL A 210 -12.81 -4.91 6.15
C VAL A 210 -12.31 -4.42 7.51
N ALA A 211 -12.66 -5.11 8.60
CA ALA A 211 -12.16 -4.76 9.94
C ALA A 211 -10.63 -4.89 10.03
N ILE A 212 -10.05 -5.92 9.43
CA ILE A 212 -8.59 -6.10 9.33
C ILE A 212 -7.95 -4.95 8.53
N TRP A 213 -8.57 -4.50 7.44
CA TRP A 213 -8.07 -3.36 6.67
C TRP A 213 -8.16 -2.04 7.42
N LEU A 214 -9.27 -1.77 8.11
CA LEU A 214 -9.38 -0.59 8.97
C LEU A 214 -8.32 -0.59 10.08
N PHE A 215 -8.08 -1.75 10.69
CA PHE A 215 -7.02 -1.92 11.69
C PHE A 215 -5.62 -1.72 11.07
N ALA A 216 -5.37 -2.25 9.88
CA ALA A 216 -4.11 -2.07 9.16
C ALA A 216 -3.88 -0.61 8.75
N ILE A 217 -4.93 0.12 8.35
CA ILE A 217 -4.86 1.57 8.11
C ILE A 217 -4.51 2.29 9.42
N SER A 218 -5.13 1.91 10.53
CA SER A 218 -4.82 2.49 11.85
C SER A 218 -3.36 2.29 12.23
N THR A 219 -2.83 1.07 12.15
CA THR A 219 -1.41 0.81 12.48
C THR A 219 -0.48 1.54 11.52
N THR A 220 -0.82 1.60 10.23
CA THR A 220 -0.04 2.35 9.23
C THR A 220 -0.03 3.84 9.55
N SER A 221 -1.18 4.42 9.90
CA SER A 221 -1.32 5.84 10.23
C SER A 221 -0.53 6.25 11.46
N VAL A 222 -0.33 5.35 12.43
CA VAL A 222 0.43 5.60 13.65
C VAL A 222 1.94 5.42 13.42
N TYR A 223 2.36 4.35 12.75
CA TYR A 223 3.78 3.93 12.75
C TYR A 223 4.53 4.14 11.44
N PHE A 224 3.87 4.37 10.31
CA PHE A 224 4.56 4.40 9.02
C PHE A 224 4.15 5.60 8.21
N HIS A 225 5.03 6.02 7.31
CA HIS A 225 4.83 7.13 6.38
C HIS A 225 4.73 8.51 7.03
N SER A 226 5.21 9.53 6.33
CA SER A 226 4.98 10.92 6.72
C SER A 226 3.51 11.32 6.51
N PRO A 227 3.03 12.41 7.15
CA PRO A 227 1.65 12.88 6.96
C PRO A 227 1.28 13.11 5.48
N PHE A 228 2.20 13.64 4.68
CA PHE A 228 1.95 13.94 3.27
C PHE A 228 1.85 12.65 2.42
N GLU A 229 2.66 11.64 2.74
CA GLU A 229 2.61 10.32 2.08
C GLU A 229 1.28 9.59 2.37
N LYS A 230 0.80 9.67 3.62
CA LYS A 230 -0.53 9.15 4.01
C LYS A 230 -1.64 9.88 3.26
N PHE A 231 -1.59 11.20 3.22
CA PHE A 231 -2.60 12.04 2.57
C PHE A 231 -2.73 11.74 1.07
N THR A 232 -1.60 11.73 0.35
CA THR A 232 -1.59 11.42 -1.09
C THR A 232 -1.99 9.98 -1.38
N GLY A 233 -1.56 9.01 -0.54
CA GLY A 233 -2.00 7.62 -0.65
C GLY A 233 -3.52 7.50 -0.48
N TYR A 234 -4.07 8.19 0.50
CA TYR A 234 -5.51 8.24 0.75
C TYR A 234 -6.28 8.84 -0.43
N LEU A 235 -5.85 10.00 -0.94
CA LEU A 235 -6.49 10.63 -2.11
C LEU A 235 -6.50 9.70 -3.33
N LEU A 236 -5.38 9.03 -3.61
CA LEU A 236 -5.31 8.07 -4.72
C LEU A 236 -6.19 6.84 -4.48
N GLY A 237 -6.32 6.38 -3.24
CA GLY A 237 -7.17 5.24 -2.90
C GLY A 237 -8.66 5.58 -3.07
N VAL A 238 -9.05 6.77 -2.64
CA VAL A 238 -10.41 7.31 -2.88
C VAL A 238 -10.65 7.52 -4.38
N ALA A 239 -9.69 8.10 -5.11
CA ALA A 239 -9.81 8.31 -6.54
C ALA A 239 -9.98 6.99 -7.30
N GLY A 240 -9.19 5.97 -6.96
CA GLY A 240 -9.32 4.61 -7.53
C GLY A 240 -10.74 4.07 -7.37
N TYR A 241 -11.30 4.18 -6.17
CA TYR A 241 -12.68 3.78 -5.92
C TYR A 241 -13.71 4.63 -6.69
N ILE A 242 -13.53 5.95 -6.77
CA ILE A 242 -14.46 6.84 -7.50
C ILE A 242 -14.57 6.45 -8.97
N VAL A 243 -13.47 6.02 -9.60
CA VAL A 243 -13.49 5.55 -11.00
C VAL A 243 -14.44 4.36 -11.16
N THR A 244 -14.58 3.50 -10.15
CA THR A 244 -15.52 2.37 -10.20
C THR A 244 -16.99 2.79 -10.21
N LEU A 245 -17.31 4.01 -9.77
CA LEU A 245 -18.67 4.55 -9.75
C LEU A 245 -19.15 5.03 -11.13
N LEU A 246 -18.24 5.10 -12.11
CA LEU A 246 -18.54 5.51 -13.48
C LEU A 246 -19.09 4.38 -14.36
N TYR A 247 -18.92 3.15 -13.90
CA TYR A 247 -19.37 1.95 -14.60
C TYR A 247 -20.65 1.41 -13.99
#